data_AF-A0A7C3BN97-F1
#
_entry.id   AF-A0A7C3BN97-F1
#
_cell.length_a   1.000
_cell.length_b   1.000
_cell.length_c   1.000
_cell.angle_alpha   90.00
_cell.angle_beta   90.00
_cell.angle_gamma   90.00
#
_symmetry.space_group_name_H-M   'P 1'
#
loop_
_entity.id
_entity.type
_entity.pdbx_description
1 polymer ?
#
loop_
_entity_poly.entity_id
_entity_poly.type
_entity_poly.pdbx_seq_one_letter_code
_entity_poly.pdbx_strand_id
1 'polypeptide(L)'
;MSSVTRHKKIIIAIISVIFMACVCCGGFGLWGTWSVSRMFVSEPEDVKALGAEIADYTLPPGYAEVIGMHFFDSIMVAIAQENATLDDMLLMLMKPPEGAEVDQAVLEKQLAAALRQQFSMHGFNLTLDTVKTRIINDEEVALTYRKGEDNFGAPYRQMSTLFNGSKGKVFILVQGTEAGWDQEALDSFLNSIH
;
A
#
# COMPACT_ATOMS: atom_id res chain seq x y z
N MET A 1 4.43 2.36 69.00
CA MET A 1 5.40 2.20 67.88
C MET A 1 4.60 1.74 66.67
N SER A 2 4.59 2.36 65.51
CA SER A 2 5.66 3.07 64.82
C SER A 2 5.13 4.33 64.11
N SER A 3 5.93 5.39 64.16
CA SER A 3 5.80 6.57 63.32
C SER A 3 6.02 6.18 61.86
N VAL A 4 4.95 5.84 61.15
CA VAL A 4 4.99 5.87 59.68
C VAL A 4 4.99 7.35 59.29
N THR A 5 6.21 7.88 59.18
CA THR A 5 6.55 9.27 58.89
C THR A 5 5.69 9.80 57.74
N ARG A 6 5.25 11.06 57.86
CA ARG A 6 4.39 11.79 56.91
C ARG A 6 4.85 11.64 55.44
N HIS A 7 6.15 11.41 55.24
CA HIS A 7 6.82 11.17 53.96
C HIS A 7 6.43 9.81 53.33
N LYS A 8 6.27 8.73 54.12
CA LYS A 8 5.78 7.43 53.61
C LYS A 8 4.34 7.50 53.11
N LYS A 9 3.48 8.32 53.73
CA LYS A 9 2.08 8.50 53.29
C LYS A 9 2.00 9.28 51.96
N ILE A 10 2.87 10.28 51.77
CA ILE A 10 2.97 11.06 50.53
C ILE A 10 3.52 10.19 49.39
N ILE A 11 4.54 9.36 49.65
CA ILE A 11 5.11 8.45 48.63
C ILE A 11 4.08 7.41 48.17
N ILE A 12 3.27 6.85 49.07
CA ILE A 12 2.22 5.88 48.70
C ILE A 12 1.12 6.51 47.84
N ALA A 13 0.74 7.77 48.12
CA ALA A 13 -0.25 8.49 47.33
C ALA A 13 0.26 8.84 45.92
N ILE A 14 1.54 9.19 45.77
CA ILE A 14 2.14 9.47 44.47
C ILE A 14 2.25 8.19 43.63
N ILE A 15 2.63 7.06 44.25
CA ILE A 15 2.71 5.77 43.56
C ILE A 15 1.31 5.32 43.09
N SER A 16 0.26 5.51 43.89
CA SER A 16 -1.11 5.12 43.47
C SER A 16 -1.63 5.97 42.31
N VAL A 17 -1.32 7.27 42.27
CA VAL A 17 -1.71 8.15 41.16
C VAL A 17 -0.93 7.83 39.88
N ILE A 18 0.36 7.52 39.98
CA ILE A 18 1.19 7.11 38.83
C ILE A 18 0.73 5.74 38.29
N PHE A 19 0.39 4.79 39.18
CA PHE A 19 -0.11 3.48 38.78
C PHE A 19 -1.48 3.58 38.11
N MET A 20 -2.36 4.43 38.63
CA MET A 20 -3.69 4.66 38.04
C MET A 20 -3.62 5.42 36.70
N ALA A 21 -2.67 6.35 36.55
CA ALA A 21 -2.39 7.01 35.27
C ALA A 21 -1.78 6.04 34.23
N CYS A 22 -0.90 5.12 34.65
CA CYS A 22 -0.34 4.10 33.75
C CYS A 22 -1.37 3.08 33.28
N VAL A 23 -2.37 2.73 34.09
CA VAL A 23 -3.45 1.82 33.69
C VAL A 23 -4.41 2.49 32.68
N CYS A 24 -4.65 3.81 32.79
CA CYS A 24 -5.43 4.55 31.80
C CYS A 24 -4.68 4.76 30.48
N CYS A 25 -3.35 4.92 30.48
CA CYS A 25 -2.57 5.05 29.24
C CYS A 25 -2.22 3.69 28.59
N GLY A 26 -2.05 2.63 29.39
CA GLY A 26 -1.81 1.27 28.90
C GLY A 26 -3.04 0.61 28.28
N GLY A 27 -4.25 0.92 28.78
CA GLY A 27 -5.51 0.40 28.23
C GLY A 27 -5.86 0.97 26.86
N PHE A 28 -5.51 2.24 26.58
CA PHE A 28 -5.75 2.86 25.27
C PHE A 28 -4.65 2.55 24.24
N GLY A 29 -3.40 2.34 24.65
CA GLY A 29 -2.32 1.92 23.74
C GLY A 29 -2.51 0.51 23.15
N LEU A 30 -3.14 -0.40 23.91
CA LEU A 30 -3.43 -1.76 23.45
C LEU A 30 -4.70 -1.86 22.58
N TRP A 31 -5.60 -0.87 22.65
CA TRP A 31 -6.76 -0.82 21.74
C TRP A 31 -6.43 -0.16 20.39
N GLY A 32 -5.49 0.79 20.35
CA GLY A 32 -5.05 1.40 19.09
C GLY A 32 -4.24 0.44 18.20
N THR A 33 -3.46 -0.47 18.78
CA THR A 33 -2.67 -1.44 18.01
C THR A 33 -3.50 -2.61 17.47
N TRP A 34 -4.66 -2.90 18.04
CA TRP A 34 -5.54 -3.98 17.58
C TRP A 34 -6.37 -3.61 16.34
N SER A 35 -6.52 -2.31 16.05
CA SER A 35 -7.21 -1.84 14.85
C SER A 35 -6.30 -1.76 13.62
N VAL A 36 -5.00 -1.53 13.79
CA VAL A 36 -4.06 -1.40 12.66
C VAL A 36 -3.67 -2.75 12.07
N SER A 37 -3.62 -3.82 12.89
CA SER A 37 -3.36 -5.18 12.40
C SER A 37 -4.53 -5.80 11.61
N ARG A 38 -5.71 -5.17 11.58
CA ARG A 38 -6.85 -5.60 10.75
C ARG A 38 -6.91 -4.93 9.38
N MET A 39 -6.08 -3.93 9.11
CA MET A 39 -6.04 -3.26 7.80
C MET A 39 -5.19 -4.00 6.78
N PHE A 40 -4.17 -4.73 7.24
CA PHE A 40 -3.27 -5.50 6.38
C PHE A 40 -3.63 -6.98 6.43
N VAL A 41 -3.83 -7.55 5.26
CA VAL A 41 -4.02 -8.97 5.02
C VAL A 41 -2.75 -9.48 4.35
N SER A 42 -2.15 -10.50 4.93
CA SER A 42 -0.93 -11.13 4.41
C SER A 42 -1.07 -12.64 4.28
N GLU A 43 -2.22 -13.20 4.68
CA GLU A 43 -2.52 -14.60 4.44
C GLU A 43 -2.82 -14.79 2.95
N PRO A 44 -2.08 -15.66 2.23
CA PRO A 44 -2.14 -15.73 0.77
C PRO A 44 -3.56 -15.95 0.22
N GLU A 45 -4.38 -16.77 0.90
CA GLU A 45 -5.75 -17.02 0.47
C GLU A 45 -6.64 -15.78 0.59
N ASP A 46 -6.47 -15.01 1.66
CA ASP A 46 -7.24 -13.78 1.89
C ASP A 46 -6.80 -12.66 0.95
N VAL A 47 -5.50 -12.53 0.67
CA VAL A 47 -5.01 -11.55 -0.32
C VAL A 47 -5.51 -11.88 -1.72
N LYS A 48 -5.52 -13.16 -2.10
CA LYS A 48 -6.09 -13.62 -3.37
C LYS A 48 -7.59 -13.33 -3.46
N ALA A 49 -8.33 -13.52 -2.37
CA ALA A 49 -9.75 -13.16 -2.31
C ALA A 49 -9.96 -11.66 -2.54
N LEU A 50 -9.14 -10.80 -1.91
CA LEU A 50 -9.17 -9.35 -2.14
C LEU A 50 -8.80 -8.98 -3.57
N GLY A 51 -7.83 -9.67 -4.16
CA GLY A 51 -7.44 -9.48 -5.56
C GLY A 51 -8.62 -9.71 -6.50
N ALA A 52 -9.35 -10.79 -6.28
CA ALA A 52 -10.56 -11.11 -7.02
C ALA A 52 -11.68 -10.08 -6.83
N GLU A 53 -11.71 -9.30 -5.74
CA GLU A 53 -12.70 -8.20 -5.58
C GLU A 53 -12.38 -6.95 -6.42
N ILE A 54 -11.13 -6.80 -6.87
CA ILE A 54 -10.67 -5.67 -7.69
C ILE A 54 -10.95 -5.95 -9.17
N ALA A 55 -10.38 -7.01 -9.72
CA ALA A 55 -10.48 -7.40 -11.13
C ALA A 55 -10.22 -8.91 -11.28
N ASP A 56 -10.66 -9.49 -12.40
CA ASP A 56 -10.29 -10.85 -12.74
C ASP A 56 -8.97 -10.79 -13.53
N TYR A 57 -7.91 -11.39 -12.99
CA TYR A 57 -6.57 -11.39 -13.59
C TYR A 57 -5.83 -12.70 -13.33
N THR A 58 -4.78 -12.95 -14.10
CA THR A 58 -3.82 -14.04 -13.82
C THR A 58 -2.47 -13.46 -13.45
N LEU A 59 -1.87 -14.01 -12.40
CA LEU A 59 -0.52 -13.64 -12.00
C LEU A 59 0.51 -14.05 -13.06
N PRO A 60 1.50 -13.20 -13.35
CA PRO A 60 2.64 -13.62 -14.17
C PRO A 60 3.41 -14.77 -13.48
N PRO A 61 4.12 -15.61 -14.25
CA PRO A 61 4.93 -16.69 -13.68
C PRO A 61 5.92 -16.17 -12.62
N GLY A 62 5.92 -16.78 -11.44
CA GLY A 62 6.81 -16.42 -10.33
C GLY A 62 6.37 -15.22 -9.48
N TYR A 63 5.21 -14.62 -9.78
CA TYR A 63 4.60 -13.57 -8.97
C TYR A 63 3.52 -14.14 -8.05
N ALA A 64 3.37 -13.51 -6.90
CA ALA A 64 2.35 -13.80 -5.90
C ALA A 64 1.74 -12.48 -5.39
N GLU A 65 0.49 -12.52 -4.96
CA GLU A 65 -0.05 -11.43 -4.16
C GLU A 65 0.62 -11.46 -2.78
N VAL A 66 1.34 -10.39 -2.43
CA VAL A 66 2.16 -10.34 -1.21
C VAL A 66 1.46 -9.62 -0.06
N ILE A 67 0.65 -8.62 -0.37
CA ILE A 67 -0.06 -7.80 0.62
C ILE A 67 -1.41 -7.41 0.05
N GLY A 68 -2.47 -7.61 0.82
CA GLY A 68 -3.79 -7.05 0.59
C GLY A 68 -4.10 -6.05 1.70
N MET A 69 -4.84 -4.99 1.39
CA MET A 69 -5.31 -4.08 2.43
C MET A 69 -6.64 -3.44 2.07
N HIS A 70 -7.46 -3.25 3.10
CA HIS A 70 -8.59 -2.33 3.04
C HIS A 70 -8.13 -0.97 3.53
N PHE A 71 -8.25 0.03 2.67
CA PHE A 71 -7.96 1.42 3.01
C PHE A 71 -9.25 2.23 2.88
N PHE A 72 -9.94 2.43 4.01
CA PHE A 72 -11.31 2.94 4.04
C PHE A 72 -12.24 2.06 3.18
N ASP A 73 -12.89 2.65 2.17
CA ASP A 73 -13.76 1.96 1.22
C ASP A 73 -13.01 1.53 -0.06
N SER A 74 -11.67 1.58 -0.04
CA SER A 74 -10.82 1.13 -1.14
C SER A 74 -10.17 -0.20 -0.80
N ILE A 75 -9.94 -1.01 -1.83
CA ILE A 75 -9.21 -2.28 -1.74
C ILE A 75 -7.91 -2.10 -2.49
N MET A 76 -6.80 -2.55 -1.91
CA MET A 76 -5.49 -2.54 -2.56
C MET A 76 -4.84 -3.91 -2.43
N VAL A 77 -4.21 -4.34 -3.51
CA VAL A 77 -3.40 -5.57 -3.54
C VAL A 77 -2.05 -5.25 -4.19
N ALA A 78 -0.98 -5.67 -3.53
CA ALA A 78 0.37 -5.63 -4.03
C ALA A 78 0.79 -7.03 -4.49
N ILE A 79 1.40 -7.10 -5.66
CA ILE A 79 1.88 -8.29 -6.34
C ILE A 79 3.36 -8.10 -6.63
N ALA A 80 4.16 -9.08 -6.24
CA ALA A 80 5.61 -9.08 -6.47
C ALA A 80 6.10 -10.50 -6.73
N GLN A 81 7.35 -10.65 -7.15
CA GLN A 81 7.97 -11.97 -7.19
C GLN A 81 8.03 -12.59 -5.79
N GLU A 82 7.89 -13.92 -5.67
CA GLU A 82 7.88 -14.61 -4.37
C GLU A 82 9.14 -14.36 -3.51
N ASN A 83 10.27 -14.03 -4.16
CA ASN A 83 11.54 -13.69 -3.51
C ASN A 83 11.98 -12.25 -3.83
N ALA A 84 11.02 -11.35 -4.07
CA ALA A 84 11.28 -9.98 -4.43
C ALA A 84 12.11 -9.24 -3.37
N THR A 85 13.04 -8.46 -3.86
CA THR A 85 13.80 -7.45 -3.14
C THR A 85 13.16 -6.07 -3.36
N LEU A 86 13.68 -5.04 -2.69
CA LEU A 86 13.21 -3.65 -2.88
C LEU A 86 13.50 -3.11 -4.29
N ASP A 87 14.40 -3.75 -5.03
CA ASP A 87 14.81 -3.32 -6.37
C ASP A 87 13.90 -3.90 -7.47
N ASP A 88 13.14 -4.94 -7.14
CA ASP A 88 12.29 -5.67 -8.09
C ASP A 88 10.99 -4.93 -8.42
N MET A 89 10.38 -5.32 -9.54
CA MET A 89 9.10 -4.76 -9.97
C MET A 89 7.97 -5.14 -9.01
N LEU A 90 7.30 -4.12 -8.48
CA LEU A 90 6.08 -4.21 -7.67
C LEU A 90 4.88 -3.76 -8.50
N LEU A 91 3.86 -4.61 -8.60
CA LEU A 91 2.57 -4.24 -9.19
C LEU A 91 1.56 -3.99 -8.06
N MET A 92 0.86 -2.88 -8.13
CA MET A 92 -0.14 -2.48 -7.15
C MET A 92 -1.45 -2.22 -7.87
N LEU A 93 -2.48 -2.94 -7.45
CA LEU A 93 -3.84 -2.75 -7.89
C LEU A 93 -4.61 -2.04 -6.79
N MET A 94 -5.47 -1.11 -7.18
CA MET A 94 -6.34 -0.43 -6.25
C MET A 94 -7.73 -0.24 -6.87
N LYS A 95 -8.75 -0.66 -6.12
CA LYS A 95 -10.15 -0.32 -6.38
C LYS A 95 -10.54 0.86 -5.49
N PRO A 96 -10.74 2.07 -6.05
CA PRO A 96 -11.28 3.19 -5.30
C PRO A 96 -12.74 2.94 -4.87
N PRO A 97 -13.29 3.77 -3.97
CA PRO A 97 -14.66 3.62 -3.50
C PRO A 97 -15.67 3.77 -4.65
N GLU A 98 -16.78 3.04 -4.57
CA GLU A 98 -17.84 3.14 -5.56
C GLU A 98 -18.41 4.56 -5.65
N GLY A 99 -18.66 5.04 -6.87
CA GLY A 99 -19.19 6.38 -7.13
C GLY A 99 -18.19 7.51 -6.96
N ALA A 100 -16.93 7.24 -6.62
CA ALA A 100 -15.90 8.26 -6.60
C ALA A 100 -15.57 8.72 -8.05
N GLU A 101 -15.63 10.03 -8.30
CA GLU A 101 -15.02 10.62 -9.47
C GLU A 101 -13.51 10.70 -9.24
N VAL A 102 -12.80 9.78 -9.86
CA VAL A 102 -11.37 9.61 -9.65
C VAL A 102 -10.60 9.96 -10.91
N ASP A 103 -9.71 10.93 -10.78
CA ASP A 103 -8.73 11.31 -11.79
C ASP A 103 -7.40 10.60 -11.52
N GLN A 104 -6.77 10.06 -12.57
CA GLN A 104 -5.53 9.32 -12.46
C GLN A 104 -4.41 10.17 -11.85
N ALA A 105 -4.25 11.42 -12.29
CA ALA A 105 -3.18 12.29 -11.80
C ALA A 105 -3.41 12.69 -10.34
N VAL A 106 -4.67 12.81 -9.90
CA VAL A 106 -5.02 13.03 -8.49
C VAL A 106 -4.67 11.81 -7.64
N LEU A 107 -5.03 10.59 -8.07
CA LEU A 107 -4.66 9.36 -7.35
C LEU A 107 -3.16 9.20 -7.20
N GLU A 108 -2.41 9.37 -8.30
CA GLU A 108 -0.96 9.25 -8.28
C GLU A 108 -0.33 10.23 -7.28
N LYS A 109 -0.82 11.48 -7.24
CA LYS A 109 -0.36 12.48 -6.27
C LYS A 109 -0.69 12.09 -4.83
N GLN A 110 -1.89 11.58 -4.58
CA GLN A 110 -2.31 11.13 -3.25
C GLN A 110 -1.49 9.93 -2.78
N LEU A 111 -1.30 8.94 -3.64
CA LEU A 111 -0.50 7.76 -3.35
C LEU A 111 0.97 8.12 -3.12
N ALA A 112 1.55 8.97 -3.95
CA ALA A 112 2.90 9.48 -3.74
C ALA A 112 3.04 10.24 -2.40
N ALA A 113 2.03 11.03 -2.01
CA ALA A 113 2.01 11.70 -0.71
C ALA A 113 1.92 10.71 0.46
N ALA A 114 1.06 9.69 0.35
CA ALA A 114 0.88 8.65 1.36
C ALA A 114 2.17 7.82 1.55
N LEU A 115 2.82 7.41 0.46
CA LEU A 115 4.08 6.65 0.51
C LEU A 115 5.21 7.46 1.15
N ARG A 116 5.31 8.76 0.84
CA ARG A 116 6.26 9.68 1.50
C ARG A 116 6.01 9.78 3.00
N GLN A 117 4.76 9.88 3.42
CA GLN A 117 4.38 10.00 4.83
C GLN A 117 4.63 8.69 5.60
N GLN A 118 4.28 7.54 5.01
CA GLN A 118 4.34 6.24 5.68
C GLN A 118 5.77 5.68 5.75
N PHE A 119 6.53 5.77 4.66
CA PHE A 119 7.83 5.10 4.55
C PHE A 119 9.02 6.05 4.73
N SER A 120 8.78 7.32 5.07
CA SER A 120 9.81 8.38 5.09
C SER A 120 10.66 8.43 3.82
N MET A 121 10.17 7.85 2.72
CA MET A 121 10.84 7.86 1.43
C MET A 121 10.86 9.32 0.97
N HIS A 122 12.07 9.84 0.71
CA HIS A 122 12.16 11.07 -0.05
C HIS A 122 11.53 10.77 -1.42
N GLY A 123 10.75 11.72 -1.93
CA GLY A 123 9.92 11.45 -3.09
C GLY A 123 10.77 11.00 -4.28
N PHE A 124 10.37 9.92 -4.96
CA PHE A 124 10.93 9.57 -6.26
C PHE A 124 10.86 10.79 -7.19
N ASN A 125 11.98 11.17 -7.80
CA ASN A 125 12.04 12.29 -8.75
C ASN A 125 11.65 11.80 -10.14
N LEU A 126 10.37 11.45 -10.30
CA LEU A 126 9.86 10.88 -11.54
C LEU A 126 9.37 11.97 -12.49
N THR A 127 9.81 11.88 -13.74
CA THR A 127 9.36 12.72 -14.85
C THR A 127 8.60 11.89 -15.87
N LEU A 128 7.69 12.51 -16.61
CA LEU A 128 6.95 11.85 -17.68
C LEU A 128 7.92 11.40 -18.77
N ASP A 129 7.91 10.09 -19.08
CA ASP A 129 8.70 9.50 -20.16
C ASP A 129 7.84 9.37 -21.41
N THR A 130 6.69 8.69 -21.31
CA THR A 130 5.79 8.49 -22.45
C THR A 130 4.37 8.13 -22.00
N VAL A 131 3.40 8.31 -22.91
CA VAL A 131 2.04 7.81 -22.75
C VAL A 131 1.78 6.85 -23.92
N LYS A 132 1.38 5.63 -23.61
CA LYS A 132 1.03 4.61 -24.61
C LYS A 132 -0.42 4.21 -24.45
N THR A 133 -1.09 4.07 -25.57
CA THR A 133 -2.43 3.50 -25.60
C THR A 133 -2.35 1.98 -25.63
N ARG A 134 -3.20 1.31 -24.84
CA ARG A 134 -3.39 -0.15 -24.89
C ARG A 134 -4.88 -0.48 -24.72
N ILE A 135 -5.29 -1.64 -25.21
CA ILE A 135 -6.62 -2.18 -24.92
C ILE A 135 -6.53 -3.03 -23.66
N ILE A 136 -7.33 -2.71 -22.64
CA ILE A 136 -7.53 -3.50 -21.43
C ILE A 136 -9.03 -3.65 -21.24
N ASN A 137 -9.52 -4.89 -21.09
CA ASN A 137 -10.95 -5.17 -20.95
C ASN A 137 -11.82 -4.54 -22.06
N ASP A 138 -11.41 -4.69 -23.33
CA ASP A 138 -12.03 -4.09 -24.52
C ASP A 138 -12.14 -2.54 -24.51
N GLU A 139 -11.50 -1.86 -23.54
CA GLU A 139 -11.44 -0.41 -23.42
C GLU A 139 -10.06 0.11 -23.83
N GLU A 140 -10.03 1.19 -24.60
CA GLU A 140 -8.80 1.90 -24.93
C GLU A 140 -8.34 2.75 -23.73
N VAL A 141 -7.21 2.37 -23.13
CA VAL A 141 -6.70 2.97 -21.89
C VAL A 141 -5.31 3.58 -22.10
N ALA A 142 -5.05 4.69 -21.40
CA ALA A 142 -3.75 5.35 -21.41
C ALA A 142 -2.84 4.76 -20.32
N LEU A 143 -1.72 4.18 -20.73
CA LEU A 143 -0.61 3.78 -19.87
C LEU A 143 0.38 4.95 -19.78
N THR A 144 0.53 5.54 -18.60
CA THR A 144 1.47 6.64 -18.37
C THR A 144 2.76 6.10 -17.77
N TYR A 145 3.86 6.23 -18.51
CA TYR A 145 5.19 5.82 -18.08
C TYR A 145 5.99 7.01 -17.59
N ARG A 146 6.71 6.81 -16.48
CA ARG A 146 7.60 7.78 -15.87
C ARG A 146 8.94 7.16 -15.55
N LYS A 147 9.97 7.99 -15.55
CA LYS A 147 11.34 7.62 -15.22
C LYS A 147 11.98 8.65 -14.31
N GLY A 148 12.92 8.20 -13.50
CA GLY A 148 13.69 9.07 -12.63
C GLY A 148 14.70 8.27 -11.83
N GLU A 149 14.95 8.73 -10.62
CA GLU A 149 15.86 8.08 -9.68
C GLU A 149 15.12 7.82 -8.36
N ASP A 150 15.53 6.74 -7.69
CA ASP A 150 15.12 6.44 -6.32
C ASP A 150 15.94 7.23 -5.29
N ASN A 151 15.77 6.88 -4.01
CA ASN A 151 16.46 7.54 -2.91
C ASN A 151 17.98 7.26 -2.86
N PHE A 152 18.45 6.27 -3.60
CA PHE A 152 19.85 5.86 -3.69
C PHE A 152 20.51 6.30 -5.01
N GLY A 153 19.78 7.01 -5.88
CA GLY A 153 20.25 7.43 -7.20
C GLY A 153 20.18 6.32 -8.26
N ALA A 154 19.49 5.20 -7.97
CA ALA A 154 19.31 4.13 -8.94
C ALA A 154 18.21 4.51 -9.95
N PRO A 155 18.37 4.21 -11.25
CA PRO A 155 17.34 4.44 -12.25
C PRO A 155 16.05 3.73 -11.88
N TYR A 156 14.95 4.46 -11.90
CA TYR A 156 13.64 4.00 -11.44
C TYR A 156 12.58 4.21 -12.52
N ARG A 157 11.67 3.25 -12.64
CA ARG A 157 10.57 3.25 -13.62
C ARG A 157 9.24 3.13 -12.91
N GLN A 158 8.25 3.81 -13.47
CA GLN A 158 6.87 3.71 -13.02
C GLN A 158 5.95 3.66 -14.23
N MET A 159 4.92 2.83 -14.17
CA MET A 159 3.80 2.83 -15.09
C MET A 159 2.50 2.92 -14.29
N SER A 160 1.56 3.72 -14.75
CA SER A 160 0.25 3.78 -14.12
C SER A 160 -0.87 3.96 -15.14
N THR A 161 -2.03 3.41 -14.80
CA THR A 161 -3.24 3.52 -15.61
C THR A 161 -4.49 3.39 -14.76
N LEU A 162 -5.59 3.94 -15.25
CA LEU A 162 -6.92 3.86 -14.65
C LEU A 162 -7.88 3.38 -15.74
N PHE A 163 -8.65 2.33 -15.46
CA PHE A 163 -9.61 1.74 -16.40
C PHE A 163 -10.86 1.25 -15.70
N ASN A 164 -11.89 0.86 -16.45
CA ASN A 164 -13.10 0.26 -15.90
C ASN A 164 -13.00 -1.27 -15.98
N GLY A 165 -12.84 -1.92 -14.83
CA GLY A 165 -12.95 -3.38 -14.71
C GLY A 165 -14.41 -3.82 -14.53
N SER A 166 -14.64 -5.13 -14.62
CA SER A 166 -15.95 -5.75 -14.39
C SER A 166 -16.61 -5.40 -13.04
N LYS A 167 -15.80 -5.05 -12.03
CA LYS A 167 -16.22 -4.74 -10.66
C LYS A 167 -16.05 -3.27 -10.28
N GLY A 168 -15.88 -2.37 -11.26
CA GLY A 168 -15.72 -0.93 -11.07
C GLY A 168 -14.39 -0.40 -11.58
N LYS A 169 -14.06 0.85 -11.24
CA LYS A 169 -12.79 1.45 -11.63
C LYS A 169 -11.63 0.71 -10.96
N VAL A 170 -10.54 0.54 -11.70
CA VAL A 170 -9.31 -0.08 -11.20
C VAL A 170 -8.14 0.80 -11.59
N PHE A 171 -7.35 1.17 -10.60
CA PHE A 171 -6.08 1.85 -10.78
C PHE A 171 -4.94 0.84 -10.64
N ILE A 172 -4.03 0.86 -11.60
CA ILE A 172 -2.80 0.07 -11.56
C ILE A 172 -1.64 1.04 -11.43
N LEU A 173 -0.74 0.73 -10.50
CA LEU A 173 0.57 1.33 -10.38
C LEU A 173 1.62 0.22 -10.40
N VAL A 174 2.56 0.30 -11.31
CA VAL A 174 3.71 -0.61 -11.38
C VAL A 174 4.97 0.22 -11.21
N GLN A 175 5.86 -0.20 -10.34
CA GLN A 175 7.06 0.55 -10.01
C GLN A 175 8.22 -0.38 -9.68
N GLY A 176 9.44 0.04 -9.96
CA GLY A 176 10.64 -0.75 -9.68
C GLY A 176 11.89 -0.09 -10.25
N THR A 177 13.07 -0.60 -9.90
CA THR A 177 14.31 -0.15 -10.53
C THR A 177 14.33 -0.56 -11.99
N GLU A 178 15.11 0.13 -12.82
CA GLU A 178 15.28 -0.26 -14.22
C GLU A 178 15.90 -1.66 -14.38
N ALA A 179 16.73 -2.08 -13.41
CA ALA A 179 17.34 -3.41 -13.39
C ALA A 179 16.36 -4.52 -13.03
N GLY A 180 15.43 -4.26 -12.11
CA GLY A 180 14.38 -5.18 -11.68
C GLY A 180 13.10 -5.13 -12.53
N TRP A 181 13.08 -4.33 -13.60
CA TRP A 181 11.90 -4.14 -14.44
C TRP A 181 11.66 -5.32 -15.38
N ASP A 182 10.56 -6.03 -15.17
CA ASP A 182 10.15 -7.17 -16.01
C ASP A 182 9.02 -6.77 -16.96
N GLN A 183 9.39 -6.38 -18.17
CA GLN A 183 8.43 -5.93 -19.17
C GLN A 183 7.50 -7.07 -19.63
N GLU A 184 8.00 -8.31 -19.69
CA GLU A 184 7.23 -9.46 -20.14
C GLU A 184 6.16 -9.84 -19.11
N ALA A 185 6.51 -9.87 -17.83
CA ALA A 185 5.54 -10.09 -16.75
C ALA A 185 4.48 -9.00 -16.71
N LEU A 186 4.87 -7.72 -16.89
CA LEU A 186 3.91 -6.63 -16.98
C LEU A 186 2.94 -6.82 -18.16
N ASP A 187 3.46 -7.15 -19.34
CA ASP A 187 2.64 -7.30 -20.52
C ASP A 187 1.70 -8.51 -20.42
N SER A 188 2.18 -9.62 -19.85
CA SER A 188 1.36 -10.79 -19.53
C SER A 188 0.26 -10.44 -18.52
N PHE A 189 0.60 -9.70 -17.47
CA PHE A 189 -0.36 -9.27 -16.46
C PHE A 189 -1.47 -8.43 -17.07
N LEU A 190 -1.14 -7.35 -17.79
CA LEU A 190 -2.12 -6.44 -18.39
C LEU A 190 -3.02 -7.14 -19.43
N ASN A 191 -2.50 -8.14 -20.14
CA ASN A 191 -3.29 -8.94 -21.09
C ASN A 191 -4.28 -9.89 -20.41
N SER A 192 -4.07 -10.22 -19.13
CA SER A 192 -4.93 -11.15 -18.40
C SER A 192 -6.13 -10.51 -17.71
N ILE A 193 -6.19 -9.17 -17.72
CA ILE A 193 -7.19 -8.41 -16.97
C ILE A 193 -8.52 -8.35 -17.74
N HIS A 194 -9.59 -8.71 -17.05
CA HIS A 194 -10.98 -8.69 -17.52
C HIS A 194 -11.92 -8.06 -16.45
#